data_AF-A0A453NU39-F1
#
_entry.id   AF-A0A453NU39-F1
#
_cell.length_a   1.000
_cell.length_b   1.000
_cell.length_c   1.000
_cell.angle_alpha   90.00
_cell.angle_beta   90.00
_cell.angle_gamma   90.00
#
_symmetry.space_group_name_H-M   'P 1'
#
loop_
_entity.id
_entity.type
_entity.pdbx_description
1 polymer ?
#
loop_
_entity_poly.entity_id
_entity_poly.type
_entity_poly.pdbx_seq_one_letter_code
_entity_poly.pdbx_strand_id
1 'polypeptide(L)'
;MRHQGWDELFEELLGAVPEVAIIVEFNNRFAEKSTQLLRCIACLDPRNSFANFDINKLVELAQMYGADFSEYECRVLRDQLETFVTEARADTEFLRCIDLGQLAMKMVQTDRHTHFRLLYRLIELALILPDATATVERAFSAMSVVKTELRNKMND
;
A
#
# COMPACT_ATOMS: atom_id res chain seq x y z
N MET A 1 -4.16 -29.80 -30.64
CA MET A 1 -5.08 -28.68 -30.94
C MET A 1 -6.19 -28.56 -29.87
N ARG A 2 -5.87 -28.42 -28.58
CA ARG A 2 -6.90 -28.34 -27.49
C ARG A 2 -6.64 -27.26 -26.43
N HIS A 3 -5.69 -26.34 -26.65
CA HIS A 3 -5.43 -25.25 -25.71
C HIS A 3 -6.10 -23.92 -26.12
N GLN A 4 -6.39 -23.69 -27.40
CA GLN A 4 -6.91 -22.40 -27.91
C GLN A 4 -8.39 -22.14 -27.59
N GLY A 5 -9.24 -23.17 -27.60
CA GLY A 5 -10.68 -22.98 -27.39
C GLY A 5 -11.07 -22.66 -25.95
N TRP A 6 -10.18 -22.91 -24.98
CA TRP A 6 -10.44 -22.59 -23.57
C TRP A 6 -10.13 -21.14 -23.25
N ASP A 7 -9.11 -20.55 -23.86
CA ASP A 7 -8.81 -19.12 -23.70
C ASP A 7 -9.91 -18.27 -24.32
N GLU A 8 -10.42 -18.66 -25.50
CA GLU A 8 -11.58 -18.00 -26.13
C GLU A 8 -12.86 -18.11 -25.29
N LEU A 9 -13.18 -19.30 -24.77
CA LEU A 9 -14.34 -19.48 -23.88
C LEU A 9 -14.17 -18.79 -22.52
N PHE A 10 -12.93 -18.63 -22.04
CA PHE A 10 -12.61 -17.91 -20.81
C PHE A 10 -12.75 -16.39 -21.01
N GLU A 11 -12.30 -15.86 -22.15
CA GLU A 11 -12.53 -14.47 -22.56
C GLU A 11 -14.01 -14.19 -22.85
N GLU A 12 -14.74 -15.16 -23.43
CA GLU A 12 -16.19 -15.07 -23.66
C GLU A 12 -16.97 -15.11 -22.33
N LEU A 13 -16.55 -15.94 -21.36
CA LEU A 13 -17.10 -15.94 -19.99
C LEU A 13 -16.77 -14.66 -19.21
N LEU A 14 -15.55 -14.11 -19.37
CA LEU A 14 -15.16 -12.81 -18.85
C LEU A 14 -16.01 -11.68 -19.44
N GLY A 15 -16.37 -11.78 -20.73
CA GLY A 15 -17.26 -10.83 -21.41
C GLY A 15 -18.75 -11.02 -21.11
N ALA A 16 -19.19 -12.24 -20.80
CA ALA A 16 -20.62 -12.58 -20.62
C ALA A 16 -21.10 -12.52 -19.17
N VAL A 17 -20.20 -12.55 -18.17
CA VAL A 17 -20.55 -12.50 -16.74
C VAL A 17 -20.04 -11.20 -16.12
N PRO A 18 -20.91 -10.19 -15.92
CA PRO A 18 -20.53 -8.88 -15.37
C PRO A 18 -19.78 -8.96 -14.04
N GLU A 19 -20.13 -9.93 -13.20
CA GLU A 19 -19.52 -10.15 -11.89
C GLU A 19 -18.04 -10.57 -12.00
N VAL A 20 -17.68 -11.37 -13.01
CA VAL A 20 -16.30 -11.82 -13.22
C VAL A 20 -15.44 -10.68 -13.77
N ALA A 21 -15.99 -9.88 -14.69
CA ALA A 21 -15.32 -8.68 -15.21
C ALA A 21 -15.02 -7.66 -14.09
N ILE A 22 -15.99 -7.41 -13.20
CA ILE A 22 -15.81 -6.53 -12.04
C ILE A 22 -14.70 -7.05 -11.11
N ILE A 23 -14.64 -8.35 -10.85
CA ILE A 23 -13.60 -8.96 -10.00
C ILE A 23 -12.21 -8.78 -10.63
N VAL A 24 -12.06 -9.01 -11.94
CA VAL A 24 -10.78 -8.87 -12.63
C VAL A 24 -10.32 -7.42 -12.68
N GLU A 25 -11.22 -6.49 -13.02
CA GLU A 25 -10.89 -5.07 -13.06
C GLU A 25 -10.54 -4.54 -11.66
N PHE A 26 -11.28 -4.97 -10.64
CA PHE A 26 -10.98 -4.68 -9.24
C PHE A 26 -9.58 -5.20 -8.86
N ASN A 27 -9.24 -6.43 -9.24
CA ASN A 27 -7.93 -7.02 -8.95
C ASN A 27 -6.77 -6.24 -9.59
N ASN A 28 -6.91 -5.88 -10.87
CA ASN A 28 -5.87 -5.15 -11.58
C ASN A 28 -5.64 -3.77 -10.94
N ARG A 29 -6.72 -3.04 -10.64
CA ARG A 29 -6.65 -1.74 -9.96
C ARG A 29 -6.11 -1.86 -8.54
N PHE A 30 -6.45 -2.93 -7.81
CA PHE A 30 -5.94 -3.18 -6.46
C PHE A 30 -4.45 -3.49 -6.46
N ALA A 31 -3.98 -4.36 -7.36
CA ALA A 31 -2.56 -4.72 -7.47
C ALA A 31 -1.70 -3.51 -7.88
N GLU A 32 -2.19 -2.70 -8.83
CA GLU A 32 -1.53 -1.48 -9.26
C GLU A 32 -1.39 -0.49 -8.08
N LYS A 33 -2.49 -0.20 -7.38
CA LYS A 33 -2.47 0.69 -6.22
C LYS A 33 -1.59 0.16 -5.09
N SER A 34 -1.64 -1.14 -4.79
CA SER A 34 -0.80 -1.74 -3.75
C SER A 34 0.69 -1.60 -4.08
N THR A 35 1.06 -1.79 -5.34
CA THR A 35 2.44 -1.59 -5.81
C THR A 35 2.86 -0.12 -5.69
N GLN A 36 1.96 0.81 -6.05
CA GLN A 36 2.21 2.24 -5.94
C GLN A 36 2.39 2.67 -4.47
N LEU A 37 1.54 2.19 -3.57
CA LEU A 37 1.64 2.42 -2.12
C LEU A 37 3.00 1.97 -1.58
N LEU A 38 3.41 0.72 -1.87
CA LEU A 38 4.70 0.19 -1.41
C LEU A 38 5.89 1.01 -1.93
N ARG A 39 5.84 1.45 -3.18
CA ARG A 39 6.87 2.33 -3.77
C ARG A 39 6.96 3.67 -3.06
N CYS A 40 5.82 4.27 -2.70
CA CYS A 40 5.82 5.52 -1.96
C CYS A 40 6.28 5.34 -0.52
N ILE A 41 5.88 4.25 0.16
CA ILE A 41 6.33 3.94 1.53
C ILE A 41 7.85 3.76 1.59
N ALA A 42 8.47 3.16 0.57
CA ALA A 42 9.92 3.00 0.47
C ALA A 42 10.68 4.34 0.45
N CYS A 43 10.01 5.46 0.15
CA CYS A 43 10.60 6.78 0.21
C CYS A 43 10.75 7.33 1.63
N LEU A 44 10.15 6.71 2.65
CA LEU A 44 10.34 7.09 4.05
C LEU A 44 11.30 6.15 4.79
N ASP A 45 12.01 5.30 4.05
CA ASP A 45 12.98 4.36 4.61
C ASP A 45 14.11 5.10 5.36
N PRO A 46 14.28 4.89 6.67
CA PRO A 46 15.29 5.58 7.46
C PRO A 46 16.73 5.17 7.14
N ARG A 47 16.92 4.02 6.46
CA ARG A 47 18.25 3.50 6.14
C ARG A 47 19.04 4.48 5.27
N ASN A 48 20.36 4.44 5.45
CA ASN A 48 21.30 5.30 4.72
C ASN A 48 20.94 6.80 4.80
N SER A 49 20.44 7.26 5.97
CA SER A 49 20.08 8.67 6.19
C SER A 49 18.93 9.14 5.29
N PHE A 50 17.88 8.33 5.17
CA PHE A 50 16.74 8.60 4.29
C PHE A 50 17.16 8.82 2.82
N ALA A 51 18.00 7.93 2.29
CA ALA A 51 18.57 8.06 0.94
C ALA A 51 17.50 8.05 -0.16
N ASN A 52 16.39 7.34 0.06
CA ASN A 52 15.28 7.22 -0.90
C ASN A 52 14.21 8.31 -0.73
N PHE A 53 14.48 9.32 0.10
CA PHE A 53 13.51 10.35 0.42
C PHE A 53 13.01 11.10 -0.81
N ASP A 54 11.70 11.03 -1.00
CA ASP A 54 10.99 11.70 -2.09
C ASP A 54 9.67 12.23 -1.54
N ILE A 55 9.67 13.53 -1.28
CA ILE A 55 8.52 14.22 -0.70
C ILE A 55 7.27 14.14 -1.59
N ASN A 56 7.44 14.15 -2.90
CA ASN A 56 6.30 14.16 -3.82
C ASN A 56 5.60 12.81 -3.81
N LYS A 57 6.35 11.71 -3.77
CA LYS A 57 5.78 10.36 -3.62
C LYS A 57 5.06 10.16 -2.28
N LEU A 58 5.59 10.73 -1.20
CA LEU A 58 4.96 10.64 0.12
C LEU A 58 3.68 11.50 0.23
N VAL A 59 3.64 12.65 -0.45
CA VAL A 59 2.39 13.43 -0.59
C VAL A 59 1.39 12.69 -1.48
N GLU A 60 1.84 12.06 -2.56
CA GLU A 60 1.01 11.22 -3.43
C GLU A 60 0.41 10.03 -2.65
N LEU A 61 1.19 9.41 -1.75
CA LEU A 61 0.70 8.39 -0.83
C LEU A 61 -0.45 8.91 0.04
N ALA A 62 -0.30 10.09 0.64
CA ALA A 62 -1.35 10.70 1.45
C ALA A 62 -2.62 11.01 0.63
N GLN A 63 -2.47 11.45 -0.63
CA GLN A 63 -3.60 11.69 -1.54
C GLN A 63 -4.37 10.41 -1.88
N MET A 64 -3.72 9.24 -1.89
CA MET A 64 -4.42 7.96 -2.04
C MET A 64 -5.34 7.65 -0.85
N TYR A 65 -5.01 8.17 0.34
CA TYR A 65 -5.83 8.11 1.55
C TYR A 65 -6.73 9.35 1.66
N GLY A 66 -7.47 9.70 0.60
CA GLY A 66 -8.31 10.91 0.57
C GLY A 66 -9.45 10.96 1.61
N ALA A 67 -9.75 9.84 2.28
CA ALA A 67 -10.64 9.81 3.45
C ALA A 67 -9.93 10.22 4.76
N ASP A 68 -8.61 10.05 4.82
CA ASP A 68 -7.78 10.35 5.98
C ASP A 68 -7.05 11.70 5.86
N PHE A 69 -6.76 12.15 4.63
CA PHE A 69 -6.07 13.41 4.37
C PHE A 69 -6.89 14.32 3.46
N SER A 70 -7.16 15.52 3.96
CA SER A 70 -7.66 16.63 3.13
C SER A 70 -6.55 17.23 2.26
N GLU A 71 -6.92 17.97 1.21
CA GLU A 71 -5.95 18.68 0.36
C GLU A 71 -5.09 19.68 1.17
N TYR A 72 -5.70 20.33 2.16
CA TYR A 72 -4.99 21.22 3.07
C TYR A 72 -3.97 20.45 3.93
N GLU A 73 -4.36 19.32 4.51
CA GLU A 73 -3.43 18.48 5.27
C GLU A 73 -2.29 17.93 4.41
N CYS A 74 -2.52 17.63 3.13
CA CYS A 74 -1.43 17.24 2.21
C CYS A 74 -0.39 18.36 2.03
N ARG A 75 -0.79 19.64 2.11
CA ARG A 75 0.15 20.77 2.08
C ARG A 75 0.93 20.86 3.39
N VAL A 76 0.26 20.72 4.54
CA VAL A 76 0.92 20.73 5.86
C VAL A 76 1.85 19.52 6.03
N LEU A 77 1.47 18.34 5.51
CA LEU A 77 2.29 17.14 5.51
C LEU A 77 3.61 17.37 4.78
N ARG A 78 3.60 18.09 3.66
CA ARG A 78 4.82 18.47 2.93
C ARG A 78 5.79 19.21 3.85
N ASP A 79 5.32 20.24 4.54
CA ASP A 79 6.15 21.03 5.45
C ASP A 79 6.71 20.18 6.61
N GLN A 80 5.88 19.28 7.16
CA GLN A 80 6.30 18.32 8.19
C GLN A 80 7.38 17.36 7.68
N LEU A 81 7.23 16.85 6.45
CA LEU A 81 8.19 15.93 5.83
C LEU A 81 9.57 16.58 5.64
N GLU A 82 9.64 17.80 5.10
CA GLU A 82 10.91 18.51 4.91
C GLU A 82 11.62 18.78 6.22
N THR A 83 10.86 19.27 7.20
CA THR A 83 11.38 19.61 8.54
C THR A 83 11.86 18.35 9.25
N PHE A 84 11.03 17.31 9.29
CA PHE A 84 11.36 16.06 9.97
C PHE A 84 12.61 15.40 9.41
N VAL A 85 12.72 15.27 8.08
CA VAL A 85 13.89 14.60 7.48
C VAL A 85 15.16 15.38 7.73
N THR A 86 15.10 16.71 7.69
CA THR A 86 16.26 17.54 8.03
C THR A 86 16.71 17.30 9.47
N GLU A 87 15.78 17.30 10.42
CA GLU A 87 16.08 17.04 11.83
C GLU A 87 16.52 15.60 12.10
N ALA A 88 15.88 14.61 11.46
CA ALA A 88 16.17 13.19 11.64
C ALA A 88 17.55 12.83 11.09
N ARG A 89 18.00 13.49 10.00
CA ARG A 89 19.36 13.31 9.46
C ARG A 89 20.45 13.86 10.38
N ALA A 90 20.12 14.84 11.23
CA ALA A 90 21.03 15.37 12.24
C ALA A 90 20.99 14.57 13.56
N ASP A 91 20.00 13.69 13.74
CA ASP A 91 19.79 12.93 14.98
C ASP A 91 20.28 11.49 14.83
N THR A 92 21.36 11.15 15.54
CA THR A 92 21.94 9.80 15.52
C THR A 92 20.99 8.69 15.97
N GLU A 93 19.97 8.99 16.79
CA GLU A 93 18.97 8.00 17.20
C GLU A 93 18.01 7.64 16.07
N PHE A 94 17.69 8.60 15.20
CA PHE A 94 16.87 8.37 14.02
C PHE A 94 17.67 7.66 12.92
N LEU A 95 18.96 7.95 12.78
CA LEU A 95 19.85 7.26 11.84
C LEU A 95 20.05 5.76 12.16
N ARG A 96 19.77 5.33 13.40
CA ARG A 96 19.81 3.92 13.81
C ARG A 96 18.56 3.13 13.46
N CYS A 97 17.47 3.80 13.04
CA CYS A 97 16.25 3.11 12.64
C CYS A 97 16.51 2.33 11.35
N ILE A 98 16.17 1.04 11.33
CA ILE A 98 16.35 0.17 10.15
C ILE A 98 15.06 -0.09 9.36
N ASP A 99 13.92 0.28 9.94
CA ASP A 99 12.60 0.11 9.34
C ASP A 99 11.61 1.18 9.85
N LEU A 100 10.43 1.18 9.24
CA LEU A 100 9.37 2.12 9.53
C LEU A 100 8.76 1.95 10.94
N GLY A 101 8.75 0.73 11.48
CA GLY A 101 8.25 0.45 12.82
C GLY A 101 9.16 1.05 13.89
N GLN A 102 10.47 0.93 13.72
CA GLN A 102 11.46 1.60 14.58
C GLN A 102 11.37 3.12 14.47
N LEU A 103 11.16 3.65 13.26
CA LEU A 103 10.94 5.07 13.06
C LEU A 103 9.72 5.56 13.86
N ALA A 104 8.58 4.86 13.75
CA ALA A 104 7.36 5.17 14.49
C ALA A 104 7.57 5.12 16.01
N MET A 105 8.21 4.05 16.50
CA MET A 105 8.54 3.93 17.93
C MET A 105 9.42 5.08 18.41
N LYS A 106 10.45 5.46 17.63
CA LYS A 106 11.36 6.55 17.97
C LYS A 106 10.64 7.90 17.99
N MET A 107 9.70 8.14 17.07
CA MET A 107 8.87 9.35 17.06
C MET A 107 8.00 9.48 18.32
N VAL A 108 7.51 8.37 18.87
CA VAL A 108 6.75 8.38 20.13
C VAL A 108 7.68 8.66 21.31
N GLN A 109 8.81 7.93 21.40
CA GLN A 109 9.78 8.08 22.48
C GLN A 109 10.35 9.50 22.60
N THR A 110 10.47 10.20 21.48
CA THR A 110 11.03 11.56 21.41
C THR A 110 9.95 12.65 21.35
N ASP A 111 8.67 12.28 21.54
CA ASP A 111 7.51 13.18 21.41
C ASP A 111 7.39 13.89 20.04
N ARG A 112 8.12 13.43 19.03
CA ARG A 112 8.04 13.95 17.66
C ARG A 112 6.72 13.61 16.98
N HIS A 113 6.03 12.56 17.40
CA HIS A 113 4.70 12.21 16.88
C HIS A 113 3.64 13.30 17.10
N THR A 114 3.76 14.13 18.15
CA THR A 114 2.84 15.27 18.38
C THR A 114 3.15 16.45 17.47
N HIS A 115 4.45 16.73 17.26
CA HIS A 115 4.95 17.80 16.40
C HIS A 115 4.75 17.49 14.90
N PHE A 116 4.97 16.24 14.51
CA PHE A 116 4.86 15.74 13.14
C PHE A 116 3.63 14.82 12.98
N ARG A 117 2.47 15.30 13.44
CA ARG A 117 1.23 14.50 13.53
C ARG A 117 0.78 13.87 12.20
N LEU A 118 0.87 14.60 11.09
CA LEU A 118 0.42 14.09 9.78
C LEU A 118 1.40 13.07 9.21
N LEU A 119 2.71 13.29 9.42
CA LEU A 119 3.72 12.30 9.10
C LEU A 119 3.53 11.03 9.92
N TYR A 120 3.32 11.15 11.24
CA TYR A 120 3.09 10.00 12.10
C TYR A 120 1.86 9.21 11.66
N ARG A 121 0.76 9.90 11.33
CA ARG A 121 -0.45 9.27 10.78
C ARG A 121 -0.19 8.53 9.45
N LEU A 122 0.61 9.12 8.56
CA LEU A 122 0.99 8.47 7.29
C LEU A 122 1.77 7.18 7.56
N ILE A 123 2.66 7.19 8.56
CA ILE A 123 3.43 6.02 9.00
C ILE A 123 2.51 4.94 9.58
N GLU A 124 1.54 5.30 10.42
CA GLU A 124 0.57 4.35 10.98
C GLU A 124 -0.23 3.65 9.87
N LEU A 125 -0.73 4.40 8.90
CA LEU A 125 -1.46 3.85 7.75
C LEU A 125 -0.58 2.92 6.91
N ALA A 126 0.68 3.28 6.70
CA ALA A 126 1.66 2.45 6.00
C ALA A 126 1.98 1.15 6.76
N LEU A 127 1.98 1.17 8.09
CA LEU A 127 2.21 -0.01 8.93
C LEU A 127 0.99 -0.94 9.02
N ILE A 128 -0.23 -0.44 8.82
CA ILE A 128 -1.47 -1.24 8.78
C ILE A 128 -1.67 -1.88 7.40
N LEU A 129 -1.11 -1.28 6.34
CA LEU A 129 -1.27 -1.75 4.97
C LEU A 129 -0.91 -3.25 4.77
N PRO A 130 0.18 -3.81 5.33
CA PRO A 130 0.54 -5.22 5.18
C PRO A 130 -0.55 -6.19 5.66
N ASP A 131 -1.25 -5.86 6.76
CA ASP A 131 -2.33 -6.68 7.30
C ASP A 131 -3.59 -6.62 6.44
N ALA A 132 -3.88 -5.46 5.88
CA ALA A 132 -4.96 -5.27 4.92
C ALA A 132 -4.67 -6.04 3.61
N THR A 133 -3.45 -5.95 3.07
CA THR A 133 -3.05 -6.69 1.86
C THR A 133 -3.07 -8.20 2.09
N ALA A 134 -2.57 -8.69 3.22
CA ALA A 134 -2.60 -10.13 3.54
C ALA A 134 -4.05 -10.66 3.69
N THR A 135 -4.96 -9.84 4.19
CA THR A 135 -6.38 -10.20 4.31
C THR A 135 -7.05 -10.31 2.94
N VAL A 136 -6.78 -9.37 2.04
CA VAL A 136 -7.31 -9.39 0.67
C VAL A 136 -6.75 -10.58 -0.10
N GLU A 137 -5.44 -10.83 -0.03
CA GLU A 137 -4.80 -11.99 -0.67
C GLU A 137 -5.37 -13.32 -0.16
N ARG A 138 -5.62 -13.43 1.15
CA ARG A 138 -6.22 -14.63 1.75
C ARG A 138 -7.67 -14.84 1.29
N ALA A 139 -8.47 -13.78 1.26
CA ALA A 139 -9.84 -13.84 0.75
C ALA A 139 -9.87 -14.26 -0.72
N PHE A 140 -8.94 -13.74 -1.52
CA PHE A 140 -8.80 -14.10 -2.92
C PHE A 140 -8.36 -15.55 -3.13
N SER A 141 -7.39 -16.01 -2.34
CA SER A 141 -6.97 -17.41 -2.33
C SER A 141 -8.17 -18.34 -2.05
N ALA A 142 -8.98 -18.03 -1.04
CA ALA A 142 -10.20 -18.78 -0.74
C ALA A 142 -11.20 -18.78 -1.91
N MET A 143 -11.42 -17.63 -2.58
CA MET A 143 -12.29 -17.54 -3.75
C MET A 143 -11.80 -18.41 -4.91
N SER A 144 -10.49 -18.43 -5.17
CA SER A 144 -9.91 -19.27 -6.22
C SER A 144 -10.05 -20.77 -5.94
N VAL A 145 -9.99 -21.17 -4.66
CA VAL A 145 -10.23 -22.55 -4.21
C VAL A 145 -11.69 -22.93 -4.44
N VAL A 146 -12.65 -22.10 -4.02
CA VAL A 146 -14.09 -22.33 -4.25
C VAL A 146 -14.41 -22.42 -5.74
N LYS A 147 -13.83 -21.54 -6.57
CA LYS A 147 -13.97 -21.57 -8.04
C LYS A 147 -13.46 -22.90 -8.62
N THR A 148 -12.34 -23.41 -8.10
CA THR A 148 -11.76 -24.68 -8.55
C THR A 148 -12.61 -25.87 -8.11
N GLU A 149 -13.17 -25.86 -6.90
CA GLU A 149 -14.08 -26.91 -6.43
C GLU A 149 -15.39 -26.97 -7.21
N LEU A 150 -16.00 -25.83 -7.53
CA LEU A 150 -17.19 -25.76 -8.38
C LEU A 150 -16.90 -26.30 -9.79
N ARG A 151 -15.74 -25.96 -10.36
CA ARG A 151 -15.30 -26.48 -11.66
C ARG A 151 -15.09 -28.00 -11.65
N ASN A 152 -14.61 -28.56 -10.55
CA ASN A 152 -14.39 -30.01 -10.42
C ASN A 152 -15.70 -30.78 -10.22
N LYS A 153 -16.74 -30.17 -9.62
CA LYS A 153 -18.05 -30.80 -9.38
C LYS A 153 -18.99 -30.83 -10.60
N MET A 154 -18.75 -30.01 -11.62
CA MET A 154 -19.56 -29.98 -12.85
C MET A 154 -18.98 -30.85 -13.98
N ASN A 155 -17.77 -31.39 -13.78
CA ASN A 155 -17.10 -32.29 -14.72
C ASN A 155 -17.25 -33.78 -14.32
N ASP A 156 -18.06 -34.07 -13.31
CA ASP A 156 -18.48 -35.40 -12.85
C ASP A 156 -20.00 -35.54 -13.09
#